data_AF-A0A944MZD0-F1
#
_entry.id   AF-A0A944MZD0-F1
#
_cell.length_a   1.000
_cell.length_b   1.000
_cell.length_c   1.000
_cell.angle_alpha   90.00
_cell.angle_beta   90.00
_cell.angle_gamma   90.00
#
_symmetry.space_group_name_H-M   'P 1'
#
loop_
_entity.id
_entity.type
_entity.pdbx_description
1 polymer ?
#
loop_
_entity_poly.entity_id
_entity_poly.type
_entity_poly.pdbx_seq_one_letter_code
_entity_poly.pdbx_strand_id
1 'polypeptide(L)' 'MQTQADFRIGTLLRWHGDDQEGDDIDELGIVIQMPGETAYYYIAWGTTNTVSHHTPDMVEESLYQCQMEIVG' A
#
# COMPACT_ATOMS: atom_id res chain seq x y z
N MET A 1 11.39 -2.29 -16.70
CA MET A 1 10.50 -3.38 -16.26
C MET A 1 9.23 -2.70 -15.79
N GLN A 2 8.09 -2.96 -16.41
CA GLN A 2 6.82 -2.40 -15.97
C GLN A 2 6.25 -3.41 -14.98
N THR A 3 6.55 -3.22 -13.70
CA THR A 3 5.95 -3.98 -12.61
C THR A 3 4.61 -3.36 -12.29
N GLN A 4 3.65 -3.50 -13.21
CA GLN A 4 2.24 -3.36 -12.84
C GLN A 4 1.94 -4.51 -11.87
N ALA A 5 2.33 -4.34 -10.60
CA ALA A 5 1.92 -5.21 -9.52
C ALA A 5 0.40 -5.36 -9.67
N ASP A 6 -0.10 -6.60 -9.56
CA ASP A 6 -1.51 -6.98 -9.76
C ASP A 6 -2.44 -6.37 -8.68
N PHE A 7 -2.28 -5.08 -8.38
CA PHE A 7 -3.17 -4.32 -7.55
C PHE A 7 -4.50 -4.20 -8.28
N ARG A 8 -5.55 -4.57 -7.56
CA ARG A 8 -6.94 -4.41 -7.96
C ARG A 8 -7.67 -3.82 -6.77
N ILE A 9 -8.84 -3.23 -7.02
CA ILE A 9 -9.74 -2.88 -5.93
C ILE A 9 -10.00 -4.16 -5.11
N GLY A 10 -9.82 -4.08 -3.80
CA GLY A 10 -9.94 -5.19 -2.89
C GLY A 10 -8.66 -5.98 -2.62
N THR A 11 -7.52 -5.67 -3.27
CA THR A 11 -6.23 -6.25 -2.92
C THR A 11 -5.89 -5.91 -1.48
N LEU A 12 -5.58 -6.93 -0.68
CA LEU A 12 -5.13 -6.79 0.69
C LEU A 12 -3.61 -6.57 0.71
N LEU A 13 -3.18 -5.68 1.59
CA LEU A 13 -1.81 -5.25 1.74
C LEU A 13 -1.41 -5.31 3.20
N ARG A 14 -0.15 -5.61 3.46
CA ARG A 14 0.50 -5.37 4.74
C ARG A 14 1.57 -4.31 4.54
N TRP A 15 1.53 -3.28 5.36
CA TRP A 15 2.63 -2.34 5.55
C TRP A 15 3.44 -2.80 6.74
N HIS A 16 4.72 -3.04 6.52
CA HIS A 16 5.69 -3.22 7.60
C HIS A 16 6.13 -1.81 7.99
N GLY A 17 5.81 -1.38 9.21
CA GLY A 17 6.16 -0.07 9.74
C GLY A 17 7.64 0.30 9.50
N ASP A 18 7.97 1.58 9.57
CA ASP A 18 9.37 2.01 9.55
C ASP A 18 9.99 1.76 10.95
N ASP A 19 11.28 1.41 11.02
CA ASP A 19 12.04 1.17 12.27
C ASP A 19 12.20 2.45 13.14
N GLN A 20 11.44 3.52 12.84
CA GLN A 20 11.47 4.78 13.56
C GLN A 20 10.46 4.73 14.72
N GLU A 21 10.99 4.83 15.94
CA GLU A 21 10.26 4.79 17.22
C GLU A 21 8.88 5.46 17.16
N GLY A 22 7.81 4.66 17.12
CA GLY A 22 6.44 5.14 17.26
C GLY A 22 5.37 4.26 16.61
N ASP A 23 5.67 3.69 15.44
CA ASP A 23 4.69 2.96 14.62
C ASP A 23 5.23 1.60 14.13
N ASP A 24 5.71 0.77 15.06
CA ASP A 24 6.02 -0.67 14.86
C ASP A 24 4.75 -1.51 14.69
N ILE A 25 3.76 -1.00 13.92
CA ILE A 25 2.52 -1.71 13.67
C ILE A 25 2.58 -2.24 12.25
N ASP A 26 2.64 -3.56 12.12
CA ASP A 26 2.24 -4.22 10.89
C ASP A 26 0.78 -3.82 10.60
N GLU A 27 0.59 -2.98 9.60
CA GLU A 27 -0.73 -2.43 9.30
C GLU A 27 -1.33 -3.12 8.09
N LEU A 28 -2.58 -3.59 8.24
CA LEU A 28 -3.32 -4.18 7.14
C LEU A 28 -4.13 -3.12 6.41
N GLY A 29 -3.96 -3.07 5.10
CA GLY A 29 -4.66 -2.16 4.21
C GLY A 29 -5.44 -2.89 3.12
N ILE A 30 -6.42 -2.20 2.55
CA ILE A 30 -7.15 -2.65 1.36
C ILE A 30 -7.19 -1.54 0.32
N VAL A 31 -6.91 -1.91 -0.93
CA VAL A 31 -7.03 -0.98 -2.07
C VAL A 31 -8.50 -0.67 -2.30
N ILE A 32 -8.91 0.58 -2.10
CA ILE A 32 -10.28 1.04 -2.29
C ILE A 32 -10.48 1.80 -3.60
N GLN A 33 -9.38 2.28 -4.21
CA GLN A 33 -9.42 2.97 -5.50
C GLN A 33 -8.11 2.76 -6.27
N MET A 34 -8.25 2.57 -7.59
CA MET A 34 -7.15 2.42 -8.53
C MET A 34 -6.77 3.75 -9.18
N PRO A 35 -5.50 3.93 -9.59
CA PRO A 35 -5.11 5.01 -10.48
C PRO A 35 -5.84 4.82 -11.83
N GLY A 36 -6.52 5.86 -12.27
CA GLY A 36 -7.41 5.85 -13.42
C GLY A 36 -7.91 7.27 -13.67
N GLU A 37 -9.01 7.65 -13.03
CA GLU A 37 -9.42 9.07 -12.95
C GLU A 37 -8.48 9.91 -12.07
N THR A 38 -7.77 9.25 -11.15
CA THR A 38 -6.75 9.84 -10.27
C THR A 38 -5.36 9.30 -10.61
N ALA A 39 -4.32 9.97 -10.11
CA ALA A 39 -2.93 9.53 -10.26
C ALA A 39 -2.45 8.55 -9.15
N TYR A 40 -3.35 8.12 -8.26
CA TYR A 40 -2.99 7.44 -7.01
C TYR A 40 -3.84 6.20 -6.75
N TYR A 41 -3.21 5.20 -6.13
CA TYR A 41 -3.90 4.19 -5.35
C TYR A 41 -4.37 4.80 -4.03
N TYR A 42 -5.58 4.47 -3.62
CA TYR A 42 -6.07 4.78 -2.27
C TYR A 42 -6.14 3.49 -1.47
N ILE A 43 -5.47 3.49 -0.32
CA ILE A 43 -5.41 2.35 0.58
C ILE A 43 -6.06 2.78 1.89
N ALA A 44 -7.09 2.05 2.29
CA ALA A 44 -7.71 2.20 3.60
C ALA A 44 -7.03 1.27 4.59
N TRP A 45 -6.52 1.82 5.69
CA TRP A 45 -5.78 1.09 6.70
C TRP A 45 -6.64 0.78 7.93
N GLY A 46 -6.54 -0.46 8.42
CA GLY A 46 -7.45 -0.98 9.44
C GLY A 46 -7.17 -0.49 10.86
N THR A 47 -5.91 -0.28 11.23
CA THR A 47 -5.53 -0.02 12.63
C THR A 47 -5.52 1.47 12.95
N THR A 48 -4.88 2.27 12.10
CA THR A 48 -4.81 3.73 12.17
C THR A 48 -6.12 4.38 11.74
N ASN A 49 -7.00 3.64 11.05
CA ASN A 49 -8.25 4.13 10.50
C ASN A 49 -8.03 5.36 9.57
N THR A 50 -6.94 5.32 8.81
CA THR A 50 -6.57 6.36 7.85
C THR A 50 -6.69 5.86 6.42
N VAL A 51 -6.73 6.80 5.47
CA VAL A 51 -6.60 6.51 4.04
C VAL A 51 -5.36 7.21 3.54
N SER A 52 -4.41 6.46 3.00
CA SER A 52 -3.24 7.03 2.32
C SER A 52 -3.41 6.95 0.81
N HIS A 53 -2.63 7.77 0.11
CA HIS A 53 -2.61 7.83 -1.35
C HIS A 53 -1.18 7.68 -1.86
N HIS A 54 -0.95 6.67 -2.70
CA HIS A 54 0.37 6.32 -3.22
C HIS A 54 0.36 6.34 -4.75
N THR A 55 1.39 6.90 -5.36
CA THR A 55 1.56 6.77 -6.82
C THR A 55 1.94 5.32 -7.16
N PRO A 56 1.75 4.87 -8.42
CA PRO A 56 2.24 3.56 -8.85
C PRO A 56 3.72 3.35 -8.55
N ASP A 57 4.56 4.34 -8.82
CA ASP A 57 6.01 4.25 -8.57
C ASP A 57 6.33 4.04 -7.08
N MET A 58 5.61 4.72 -6.17
CA MET A 58 5.79 4.56 -4.73
C MET A 58 5.39 3.16 -4.27
N VAL A 59 4.29 2.62 -4.81
CA VAL A 59 3.86 1.25 -4.48
C VAL A 59 4.89 0.23 -4.96
N GLU A 60 5.37 0.37 -6.20
CA GLU A 60 6.40 -0.52 -6.76
C GLU A 60 7.69 -0.48 -5.93
N GLU A 61 8.12 0.71 -5.53
CA GLU A 61 9.30 0.88 -4.68
C GLU A 61 9.11 0.26 -3.30
N SER A 62 7.97 0.49 -2.63
CA SER A 62 7.69 -0.10 -1.32
C SER A 62 7.61 -1.63 -1.35
N LEU A 63 7.06 -2.22 -2.42
CA LEU A 63 7.08 -3.68 -2.61
C LEU A 63 8.51 -4.18 -2.83
N TYR A 64 9.31 -3.47 -3.64
CA TYR A 64 10.70 -3.84 -3.92
C TYR A 64 11.58 -3.75 -2.67
N GLN A 65 11.34 -2.77 -1.79
CA GLN A 65 12.04 -2.60 -0.52
C GLN A 65 11.49 -3.50 0.60
N CYS A 66 10.50 -4.35 0.31
CA CYS A 66 9.81 -5.19 1.31
C CYS A 66 9.16 -4.40 2.46
N GLN A 67 8.88 -3.11 2.26
CA GLN A 67 8.11 -2.28 3.21
C GLN A 67 6.61 -2.56 3.06
N MET A 68 6.18 -3.01 1.88
CA MET A 68 4.83 -3.42 1.61
C MET A 68 4.80 -4.85 1.07
N GLU A 69 3.77 -5.61 1.46
CA GLU A 69 3.52 -6.97 1.01
C GLU A 69 2.07 -7.08 0.53
N ILE A 70 1.84 -7.78 -0.59
CA ILE A 70 0.49 -8.17 -1.00
C ILE A 70 0.10 -9.43 -0.21
N VAL A 71 -0.99 -9.35 0.55
CA VAL A 71 -1.49 -10.45 1.38
C VAL A 71 -2.54 -11.24 0.57
N GLY A 72 -2.14 -12.34 -0.05
CA GLY A 72 -3.02 -13.17 -0.87
C GLY A 72 -2.37 -14.38 -1.52
#